data_AF-A0A100WFS2-F1
#
_entry.id   AF-A0A100WFS2-F1
#
_cell.length_a   1.000
_cell.length_b   1.000
_cell.length_c   1.000
_cell.angle_alpha   90.00
_cell.angle_beta   90.00
_cell.angle_gamma   90.00
#
_symmetry.space_group_name_H-M   'P 1'
#
loop_
_entity.id
_entity.type
_entity.pdbx_description
1 polymer ?
#
loop_
_entity_poly.entity_id
_entity_poly.type
_entity_poly.pdbx_seq_one_letter_code
_entity_poly.pdbx_strand_id
1 'polypeptide(L)'
;MPASERLFSDSDELVGGAYEHGGMSTYLRVRGVELRYLLTWLLAHEGPATVAELVDRLMRSGFDVGGRPSKTVSDALRWEMSHGRVWPRGRGRYSFGEMPRATEYRIEKRVRALIARVDALAREPAP
;
A
#
# COMPACT_ATOMS: atom_id res chain seq x y z
N MET A 1 -18.16 -7.22 -30.27
CA MET A 1 -18.30 -7.24 -28.80
C MET A 1 -17.19 -8.13 -28.25
N PRO A 2 -16.25 -7.58 -27.47
CA PRO A 2 -14.88 -8.09 -27.39
C PRO A 2 -14.70 -9.22 -26.37
N ALA A 3 -13.85 -10.18 -26.75
CA ALA A 3 -13.13 -11.05 -25.84
C ALA A 3 -12.05 -10.21 -25.15
N SER A 4 -12.13 -10.07 -23.83
CA SER A 4 -11.13 -9.38 -23.03
C SER A 4 -9.86 -10.22 -22.97
N GLU A 5 -8.94 -9.86 -23.84
CA GLU A 5 -7.59 -10.38 -23.93
C GLU A 5 -6.78 -10.06 -22.68
N ARG A 6 -6.07 -11.10 -22.26
CA ARG A 6 -5.09 -11.18 -21.18
C ARG A 6 -4.11 -9.99 -21.19
N LEU A 7 -4.17 -9.16 -20.15
CA LEU A 7 -3.08 -8.25 -19.79
C LEU A 7 -2.70 -8.50 -18.32
N PHE A 8 -2.04 -9.64 -18.10
CA PHE A 8 -1.22 -9.91 -16.91
C PHE A 8 0.06 -10.61 -17.38
N SER A 9 0.91 -9.85 -18.04
CA SER A 9 2.36 -10.03 -18.22
C SER A 9 2.86 -8.60 -18.41
N ASP A 10 3.73 -8.04 -17.59
CA ASP A 10 5.06 -8.54 -17.31
C ASP A 10 5.48 -8.45 -15.84
N SER A 11 6.24 -9.46 -15.43
CA SER A 11 7.11 -9.45 -14.25
C SER A 11 8.55 -9.43 -14.74
N ASP A 12 9.40 -8.75 -13.97
CA ASP A 12 10.86 -8.61 -14.11
C ASP A 12 11.28 -7.71 -15.30
N GLU A 13 12.07 -6.66 -15.11
CA GLU A 13 13.37 -6.62 -14.44
C GLU A 13 13.79 -5.14 -14.24
N LEU A 14 14.81 -4.89 -13.40
CA LEU A 14 15.62 -3.65 -13.31
C LEU A 14 15.31 -2.62 -12.19
N VAL A 15 16.25 -2.62 -11.23
CA VAL A 15 16.89 -1.47 -10.57
C VAL A 15 16.04 -0.62 -9.61
N GLY A 16 16.52 -0.54 -8.37
CA GLY A 16 16.10 0.50 -7.44
C GLY A 16 16.43 1.88 -7.98
N GLY A 17 15.44 2.53 -8.57
CA GLY A 17 15.45 3.93 -8.98
C GLY A 17 14.03 4.47 -8.82
N ALA A 18 13.89 5.75 -8.48
CA ALA A 18 12.60 6.42 -8.40
C ALA A 18 11.82 6.23 -9.72
N TYR A 19 10.59 5.72 -9.65
CA TYR A 19 9.75 5.54 -10.83
C TYR A 19 9.10 6.88 -11.18
N GLU A 20 9.61 7.52 -12.23
CA GLU A 20 9.07 8.75 -12.79
C GLU A 20 7.95 8.38 -13.77
N HIS A 21 6.69 8.37 -13.32
CA HIS A 21 5.55 8.30 -14.24
C HIS A 21 5.12 9.74 -14.55
N GLY A 22 5.43 10.18 -15.78
CA GLY A 22 5.15 11.49 -16.39
C GLY A 22 4.29 12.47 -15.59
N GLY A 23 4.95 13.48 -15.01
CA GLY A 23 4.32 14.68 -14.44
C GLY A 23 4.30 14.72 -12.91
N MET A 24 5.47 14.89 -12.28
CA MET A 24 5.66 15.28 -10.87
C MET A 24 4.76 14.55 -9.84
N SER A 25 4.98 13.25 -9.64
CA SER A 25 4.53 12.57 -8.43
C SER A 25 5.70 11.88 -7.75
N THR A 26 6.29 12.57 -6.77
CA THR A 26 7.36 12.02 -5.94
C THR A 26 6.77 10.98 -4.99
N TYR A 27 6.74 9.71 -5.41
CA TYR A 27 6.24 8.62 -4.57
C TYR A 27 7.22 8.32 -3.41
N LEU A 28 6.70 8.23 -2.18
CA LEU A 28 7.47 7.77 -1.03
C LEU A 28 7.51 6.24 -0.99
N ARG A 29 8.72 5.67 -1.07
CA ARG A 29 8.89 4.22 -1.01
C ARG A 29 8.70 3.68 0.41
N VAL A 30 7.77 2.75 0.59
CA VAL A 30 7.43 2.12 1.88
C VAL A 30 7.65 0.62 1.85
N ARG A 31 8.15 0.07 2.96
CA ARG A 31 8.48 -1.36 3.09
C ARG A 31 8.36 -1.86 4.53
N GLY A 32 8.30 -3.17 4.69
CA GLY A 32 8.31 -3.81 6.01
C GLY A 32 7.16 -3.35 6.90
N VAL A 33 7.49 -2.89 8.12
CA VAL A 33 6.51 -2.45 9.13
C VAL A 33 5.69 -1.24 8.65
N GLU A 34 6.27 -0.32 7.90
CA GLU A 34 5.56 0.87 7.44
C GLU A 34 4.47 0.52 6.43
N LEU A 35 4.80 -0.37 5.48
CA LEU A 35 3.82 -0.92 4.55
C LEU A 35 2.70 -1.64 5.29
N ARG A 36 3.04 -2.51 6.25
CA ARG A 36 2.05 -3.26 7.04
C ARG A 36 1.08 -2.33 7.76
N TYR A 37 1.61 -1.30 8.41
CA TYR A 37 0.81 -0.33 9.16
C TYR A 37 -0.07 0.51 8.23
N LEU A 38 0.44 0.92 7.07
CA LEU A 38 -0.36 1.61 6.05
C LEU A 38 -1.52 0.74 5.57
N LEU A 39 -1.27 -0.54 5.24
CA LEU A 39 -2.32 -1.45 4.78
C LEU A 39 -3.40 -1.67 5.86
N THR A 40 -3.01 -1.85 7.11
CA THR A 40 -3.97 -1.96 8.22
C THR A 40 -4.78 -0.67 8.38
N TRP A 41 -4.14 0.49 8.29
CA TRP A 41 -4.81 1.79 8.38
C TRP A 41 -5.79 2.01 7.22
N LEU A 42 -5.40 1.71 5.98
CA LEU A 42 -6.26 1.79 4.80
C LEU A 42 -7.49 0.89 4.93
N LEU A 43 -7.32 -0.34 5.41
CA LEU A 43 -8.44 -1.26 5.63
C LEU A 43 -9.38 -0.78 6.73
N ALA A 44 -8.86 -0.10 7.75
CA ALA A 44 -9.67 0.46 8.84
C ALA A 44 -10.46 1.71 8.41
N HIS A 45 -9.85 2.59 7.61
CA HIS A 45 -10.43 3.90 7.26
C HIS A 45 -11.24 3.88 5.95
N GLU A 46 -10.79 3.12 4.95
CA GLU A 46 -11.42 3.04 3.63
C GLU A 46 -12.16 1.70 3.41
N GLY A 47 -12.19 0.86 4.44
CA GLY A 47 -12.90 -0.41 4.45
C GLY A 47 -12.26 -1.54 3.64
N PRO A 48 -12.97 -2.67 3.50
CA PRO A 48 -12.43 -3.89 2.91
C PRO A 48 -12.00 -3.72 1.46
N ALA A 49 -10.87 -4.33 1.09
CA ALA A 49 -10.27 -4.18 -0.24
C ALA A 49 -9.53 -5.45 -0.69
N THR A 50 -9.42 -5.62 -2.00
CA THR A 50 -8.55 -6.62 -2.64
C THR A 50 -7.09 -6.13 -2.66
N VAL A 51 -6.16 -7.04 -2.98
CA VAL A 51 -4.73 -6.68 -3.14
C VAL A 51 -4.54 -5.59 -4.21
N ALA A 52 -5.23 -5.70 -5.33
CA ALA A 52 -5.14 -4.71 -6.41
C ALA A 52 -5.65 -3.33 -5.95
N GLU A 53 -6.83 -3.29 -5.33
CA GLU A 53 -7.40 -2.05 -4.78
C GLU A 53 -6.47 -1.42 -3.71
N LEU A 54 -5.80 -2.24 -2.89
CA LEU A 54 -4.83 -1.74 -1.91
C LEU A 54 -3.56 -1.16 -2.56
N VAL A 55 -3.06 -1.77 -3.63
CA VAL A 55 -1.95 -1.21 -4.42
C VAL A 55 -2.36 0.13 -5.02
N ASP A 56 -3.55 0.21 -5.62
CA ASP A 56 -4.04 1.45 -6.22
C ASP A 56 -4.25 2.55 -5.17
N ARG A 57 -4.75 2.19 -3.98
CA ARG A 57 -4.88 3.13 -2.85
C ARG A 57 -3.51 3.67 -2.43
N LEU A 58 -2.51 2.81 -2.27
CA LEU A 58 -1.15 3.22 -1.94
C LEU A 58 -0.59 4.21 -2.98
N MET A 59 -0.72 3.87 -4.26
CA MET A 59 -0.27 4.75 -5.35
C MET A 59 -1.00 6.09 -5.35
N ARG A 60 -2.34 6.10 -5.22
CA ARG A 60 -3.10 7.36 -5.12
C ARG A 60 -2.72 8.22 -3.91
N SER A 61 -2.29 7.59 -2.82
CA SER A 61 -1.79 8.28 -1.62
C SER A 61 -0.32 8.72 -1.72
N GLY A 62 0.34 8.53 -2.88
CA GLY A 62 1.74 8.92 -3.06
C GLY A 62 2.74 7.94 -2.47
N PHE A 63 2.37 6.68 -2.25
CA PHE A 63 3.27 5.62 -1.79
C PHE A 63 3.62 4.63 -2.89
N ASP A 64 4.87 4.18 -2.90
CA ASP A 64 5.34 3.08 -3.73
C ASP A 64 5.88 1.94 -2.86
N VAL A 65 5.60 0.70 -3.24
CA VAL A 65 6.13 -0.50 -2.56
C VAL A 65 7.40 -1.00 -3.27
N GLY A 66 7.53 -0.66 -4.56
CA GLY A 66 8.58 -1.06 -5.48
C GLY A 66 8.64 -2.57 -5.74
N GLY A 67 9.40 -2.98 -6.77
CA GLY A 67 9.57 -4.39 -7.12
C GLY A 67 8.26 -5.00 -7.61
N ARG A 68 7.73 -5.98 -6.85
CA ARG A 68 6.44 -6.66 -7.16
C ARG A 68 5.37 -6.25 -6.14
N PRO A 69 4.58 -5.18 -6.39
CA PRO A 69 3.67 -4.59 -5.41
C PRO A 69 2.64 -5.59 -4.90
N SER A 70 1.95 -6.32 -5.79
CA SER A 70 0.90 -7.26 -5.40
C SER A 70 1.43 -8.38 -4.50
N LYS A 71 2.64 -8.90 -4.77
CA LYS A 71 3.26 -9.94 -3.94
C LYS A 71 3.62 -9.37 -2.57
N THR A 72 4.25 -8.20 -2.54
CA THR A 72 4.69 -7.57 -1.29
C THR A 72 3.49 -7.21 -0.40
N VAL A 73 2.42 -6.66 -0.98
CA VAL A 73 1.16 -6.40 -0.29
C VAL A 73 0.54 -7.70 0.21
N SER A 74 0.48 -8.75 -0.62
CA SER A 74 -0.07 -10.06 -0.19
C SER A 74 0.73 -10.66 0.97
N ASP A 75 2.06 -10.61 0.93
CA ASP A 75 2.93 -11.13 1.99
C ASP A 75 2.81 -10.30 3.28
N ALA A 76 2.64 -8.98 3.16
CA ALA A 76 2.34 -8.09 4.29
C ALA A 76 0.97 -8.39 4.92
N LEU A 77 -0.07 -8.59 4.11
CA LEU A 77 -1.42 -8.96 4.60
C LEU A 77 -1.41 -10.31 5.30
N ARG A 78 -0.68 -11.30 4.78
CA ARG A 78 -0.52 -12.60 5.44
C ARG A 78 0.14 -12.46 6.82
N TRP A 79 1.10 -11.55 6.96
CA TRP A 79 1.70 -11.23 8.26
C TRP A 79 0.69 -10.60 9.22
N GLU A 80 -0.09 -9.63 8.76
CA GLU A 80 -1.09 -8.98 9.61
C GLU A 80 -2.27 -9.90 9.98
N MET A 81 -2.60 -10.85 9.11
CA MET A 81 -3.53 -11.94 9.44
C MET A 81 -3.02 -12.81 10.58
N SER A 82 -1.73 -13.18 10.58
CA SER A 82 -1.17 -14.00 11.67
C SER A 82 -1.15 -13.26 13.01
N HIS A 83 -1.25 -11.93 12.99
CA HIS A 83 -1.35 -11.06 14.18
C HIS A 83 -2.80 -10.72 14.55
N GLY A 84 -3.80 -11.27 13.84
CA GLY A 84 -5.23 -11.04 14.09
C GLY A 84 -5.74 -9.66 13.65
N ARG A 85 -4.90 -8.84 13.01
CA ARG A 85 -5.22 -7.44 12.64
C ARG A 85 -5.97 -7.32 11.32
N VAL A 86 -5.89 -8.34 10.45
CA VAL A 86 -6.54 -8.39 9.14
C VAL A 86 -7.24 -9.73 8.95
N TRP A 87 -8.42 -9.72 8.33
CA TRP A 87 -9.24 -10.91 8.14
C TRP A 87 -9.68 -11.04 6.68
N PRO A 88 -9.72 -12.25 6.11
CA PRO A 88 -10.30 -12.45 4.79
C PRO A 88 -11.83 -12.31 4.85
N ARG A 89 -12.41 -11.53 3.93
CA ARG A 89 -13.86 -11.29 3.83
C ARG A 89 -14.52 -12.08 2.68
N GLY A 90 -13.78 -13.01 2.07
CA GLY A 90 -14.19 -13.76 0.87
C GLY A 90 -13.93 -13.00 -0.43
N ARG A 91 -13.92 -13.71 -1.57
CA ARG A 91 -13.61 -13.17 -2.92
C ARG A 91 -12.27 -12.44 -3.02
N GLY A 92 -11.26 -12.86 -2.24
CA GLY A 92 -9.93 -12.22 -2.23
C GLY A 92 -9.89 -10.84 -1.59
N ARG A 93 -10.94 -10.44 -0.86
CA ARG A 93 -10.98 -9.19 -0.09
C ARG A 93 -10.45 -9.41 1.32
N TYR A 94 -9.79 -8.38 1.83
CA TYR A 94 -9.27 -8.28 3.18
C TYR A 94 -10.05 -7.19 3.90
N SER A 95 -10.31 -7.39 5.18
CA SER A 95 -10.92 -6.39 6.07
C SER A 95 -10.03 -6.17 7.28
N PHE A 96 -10.19 -5.01 7.90
CA PHE A 96 -9.66 -4.77 9.23
C PHE A 96 -10.31 -5.73 10.25
N GLY A 97 -9.51 -6.20 11.21
CA GLY A 97 -9.94 -7.02 12.35
C GLY A 97 -10.17 -6.22 13.62
N GLU A 98 -10.02 -6.86 14.77
CA GLU A 98 -9.89 -6.14 16.04
C GLU A 98 -8.43 -5.73 16.29
N MET A 99 -8.23 -4.56 16.89
CA MET A 99 -6.90 -4.09 17.25
C MET A 99 -6.89 -3.43 18.63
N PRO A 100 -5.91 -3.76 19.50
CA PRO A 100 -5.73 -3.04 20.75
C PRO A 100 -5.45 -1.56 20.50
N ARG A 101 -6.11 -0.67 21.25
CA ARG A 101 -6.02 0.79 21.11
C ARG A 101 -4.60 1.35 21.13
N ALA A 102 -3.70 0.73 21.90
CA ALA A 102 -2.28 1.12 21.94
C ALA A 102 -1.56 0.86 20.61
N THR A 103 -1.92 -0.21 19.91
CA THR A 103 -1.37 -0.53 18.58
C THR A 103 -1.94 0.39 17.52
N GLU A 104 -3.25 0.67 17.61
CA GLU A 104 -3.93 1.65 16.75
C GLU A 104 -3.24 3.01 16.81
N TYR A 105 -3.02 3.53 18.03
CA TYR A 105 -2.33 4.80 18.22
C TYR A 105 -0.91 4.81 17.60
N ARG A 106 -0.14 3.72 17.76
CA ARG A 106 1.19 3.59 17.16
C ARG A 106 1.14 3.59 15.64
N ILE A 107 0.18 2.86 15.06
CA ILE A 107 -0.03 2.80 13.61
C ILE A 107 -0.43 4.18 13.09
N GLU A 108 -1.44 4.81 13.70
CA GLU A 108 -1.92 6.12 13.30
C GLU A 108 -0.80 7.17 13.35
N LYS A 109 -0.04 7.23 14.45
CA LYS A 109 1.10 8.14 14.57
C LYS A 109 2.14 7.91 13.47
N ARG A 110 2.43 6.65 13.13
CA ARG A 110 3.40 6.30 12.09
C ARG A 110 2.88 6.66 10.70
N VAL A 111 1.61 6.38 10.41
CA VAL A 111 0.97 6.69 9.13
C VAL A 111 0.88 8.21 8.92
N ARG A 112 0.47 8.98 9.93
CA ARG A 112 0.48 10.45 9.86
C ARG A 112 1.87 11.01 9.54
N ALA A 113 2.93 10.43 10.10
CA ALA A 113 4.29 10.83 9.78
C ALA A 113 4.70 10.49 8.33
N LEU A 114 4.18 9.39 7.76
CA LEU A 114 4.42 9.03 6.36
C LEU A 114 3.67 9.96 5.40
N ILE A 115 2.41 10.27 5.70
CA ILE A 115 1.61 11.24 4.94
C ILE A 115 2.31 12.61 4.93
N ALA A 116 2.75 13.09 6.09
CA ALA A 116 3.47 14.36 6.18
C ALA A 116 4.77 14.39 5.35
N ARG A 117 5.44 13.23 5.17
CA ARG A 117 6.63 13.10 4.29
C ARG A 117 6.24 13.17 2.82
N VAL A 118 5.17 12.49 2.40
CA VAL A 118 4.63 12.62 1.04
C VAL A 118 4.29 14.07 0.75
N ASP A 119 3.59 14.74 1.67
CA ASP A 119 3.23 16.16 1.54
C ASP A 119 4.45 17.08 1.47
N ALA A 120 5.56 16.74 2.16
CA ALA A 120 6.80 17.50 2.07
C ALA A 120 7.47 17.31 0.69
N LEU A 121 7.54 16.07 0.21
CA LEU A 121 8.08 15.74 -1.11
C LEU A 121 7.29 16.36 -2.26
N ALA A 122 5.97 16.52 -2.08
CA ALA A 122 5.11 17.20 -3.04
C ALA A 122 5.27 18.73 -3.03
N ARG A 123 5.69 19.32 -1.90
CA ARG A 123 5.85 20.77 -1.72
C ARG A 123 7.22 21.30 -2.08
N GLU A 124 8.21 20.44 -2.23
CA GLU A 124 9.57 20.81 -2.63
C GLU A 124 9.70 20.60 -4.15
N PRO A 125 9.44 21.62 -4.99
CA PRO A 125 9.86 21.55 -6.38
C PRO A 125 11.39 21.47 -6.39
N ALA A 126 11.94 20.50 -7.12
CA ALA A 126 13.39 20.40 -7.32
C ALA A 126 13.97 21.76 -7.76
N PRO A 127 15.17 22.17 -7.27
CA PRO A 127 15.79 23.45 -7.62
C PRO A 127 16.15 23.55 -9.11
#